data_AF-A0A7C6YSJ9-F1
#
_entry.id   AF-A0A7C6YSJ9-F1
#
_cell.length_a   1.000
_cell.length_b   1.000
_cell.length_c   1.000
_cell.angle_alpha   90.00
_cell.angle_beta   90.00
_cell.angle_gamma   90.00
#
_symmetry.space_group_name_H-M   'P 1'
#
loop_
_entity.id
_entity.type
_entity.pdbx_description
1 polymer ?
#
loop_
_entity_poly.entity_id
_entity_poly.type
_entity_poly.pdbx_seq_one_letter_code
_entity_poly.pdbx_strand_id
1 'polypeptide(L)'
;MIDLHTHILPAVDDGAPDLETALAMGEEGEKQGLKVIAATPHFDLDSDWGRVQKKTEELQKELTAAGIAVELVAGAELLID
;
A
#
# COMPACT_ATOMS: atom_id res chain seq x y z
N MET A 1 0.06 0.80 15.85
CA MET A 1 -0.65 -0.43 15.42
C MET A 1 -0.12 -0.83 14.05
N ILE A 2 -0.22 -2.10 13.64
CA ILE A 2 0.23 -2.57 12.33
C ILE A 2 -1.00 -3.10 11.60
N ASP A 3 -1.24 -2.60 10.38
CA ASP A 3 -2.17 -3.22 9.44
C ASP A 3 -1.40 -4.21 8.56
N LEU A 4 -1.87 -5.44 8.49
CA LEU A 4 -1.22 -6.54 7.78
C LEU A 4 -1.84 -6.79 6.40
N HIS A 5 -2.92 -6.11 6.05
CA HIS A 5 -3.59 -6.33 4.77
C HIS A 5 -4.32 -5.06 4.29
N THR A 6 -3.74 -4.40 3.29
CA THR A 6 -4.33 -3.19 2.69
C THR A 6 -3.97 -3.08 1.21
N HIS A 7 -4.97 -2.81 0.39
CA HIS A 7 -4.82 -2.52 -1.05
C HIS A 7 -4.56 -1.03 -1.27
N ILE A 8 -3.46 -0.53 -0.70
CA ILE A 8 -3.13 0.91 -0.69
C ILE A 8 -2.35 1.36 -1.93
N LEU A 9 -1.78 0.43 -2.72
CA LEU A 9 -0.94 0.80 -3.86
C LEU A 9 -1.79 1.37 -5.01
N PRO A 10 -1.49 2.60 -5.48
CA PRO A 10 -2.33 3.26 -6.47
C PRO A 10 -2.23 2.58 -7.85
N ALA A 11 -3.40 2.31 -8.44
CA ALA A 11 -3.56 1.73 -9.77
C ALA A 11 -2.82 0.38 -9.95
N VAL A 12 -2.82 -0.45 -8.91
CA VAL A 12 -2.27 -1.81 -8.96
C VAL A 12 -3.37 -2.85 -9.12
N ASP A 13 -4.45 -2.73 -8.35
CA ASP A 13 -5.61 -3.62 -8.35
C ASP A 13 -6.91 -2.81 -8.08
N ASP A 14 -7.88 -3.43 -7.42
CA ASP A 14 -9.18 -2.87 -7.06
C ASP A 14 -9.19 -2.07 -5.74
N GLY A 15 -8.02 -1.84 -5.14
CA GLY A 15 -7.84 -0.92 -4.01
C GLY A 15 -7.83 0.55 -4.41
N ALA A 16 -6.76 1.26 -4.08
CA ALA A 16 -6.61 2.68 -4.42
C ALA A 16 -6.55 2.90 -5.95
N PRO A 17 -7.50 3.61 -6.58
CA PRO A 17 -7.50 3.84 -8.03
C PRO A 17 -6.44 4.85 -8.48
N ASP A 18 -6.00 5.74 -7.58
CA ASP A 18 -5.06 6.82 -7.84
C ASP A 18 -4.25 7.20 -6.58
N LEU A 19 -3.26 8.08 -6.78
CA LEU A 19 -2.40 8.54 -5.70
C LEU A 19 -3.16 9.34 -4.64
N GLU A 20 -4.15 10.14 -5.02
CA GLU A 20 -4.94 10.93 -4.08
C GLU A 20 -5.67 10.02 -3.08
N THR A 21 -6.29 8.95 -3.59
CA THR A 21 -6.96 7.95 -2.75
C THR A 21 -5.97 7.22 -1.84
N ALA A 22 -4.80 6.83 -2.37
CA ALA A 22 -3.77 6.15 -1.57
C ALA A 22 -3.25 7.03 -0.41
N LEU A 23 -3.04 8.33 -0.66
CA LEU A 23 -2.67 9.29 0.38
C LEU A 23 -3.77 9.44 1.43
N ALA A 24 -5.03 9.56 1.01
CA ALA A 24 -6.16 9.65 1.93
C ALA A 24 -6.29 8.39 2.82
N MET A 25 -6.05 7.20 2.26
CA MET A 25 -6.00 5.94 3.04
C MET A 25 -4.88 5.96 4.08
N GLY A 26 -3.68 6.42 3.70
CA GLY A 26 -2.55 6.56 4.63
C GLY A 26 -2.83 7.55 5.76
N GLU A 27 -3.42 8.70 5.43
CA GLU A 27 -3.79 9.74 6.41
C GLU A 27 -4.85 9.22 7.41
N GLU A 28 -5.86 8.51 6.91
CA GLU A 28 -6.87 7.89 7.77
C GLU A 28 -6.26 6.79 8.66
N GLY A 29 -5.36 5.98 8.11
CA GLY A 29 -4.60 4.98 8.87
C GLY A 29 -3.80 5.62 10.00
N GLU A 30 -3.10 6.73 9.73
CA GLU A 30 -2.36 7.49 10.73
C GLU A 30 -3.29 8.00 11.85
N LYS A 31 -4.44 8.60 11.50
CA LYS A 31 -5.45 9.08 12.46
C LYS A 31 -5.96 7.96 13.38
N GLN A 32 -6.05 6.74 12.86
CA GLN A 32 -6.43 5.55 13.63
C GLN A 32 -5.27 4.94 14.45
N GLY A 33 -4.07 5.51 14.36
CA GLY A 33 -2.90 5.08 15.13
C GLY A 33 -2.12 3.93 14.49
N LEU A 34 -2.30 3.69 13.19
CA LEU A 34 -1.40 2.82 12.43
C LEU A 34 -0.01 3.43 12.38
N LYS A 35 0.99 2.55 12.38
CA LYS A 35 2.41 2.88 12.29
C LYS A 35 3.07 2.19 11.10
N VAL A 36 2.59 1.00 10.78
CA VAL A 36 3.03 0.22 9.62
C VAL A 36 1.80 -0.30 8.90
N ILE A 37 1.83 -0.27 7.57
CA ILE A 37 0.84 -0.86 6.68
C ILE A 37 1.57 -1.82 5.74
N ALA A 38 1.15 -3.08 5.72
CA ALA A 38 1.56 -4.00 4.67
C ALA A 38 0.73 -3.75 3.41
N ALA A 39 1.38 -3.30 2.35
CA ALA A 39 0.77 -3.14 1.04
C ALA A 39 0.63 -4.53 0.40
N THR A 40 -0.58 -5.10 0.43
CA THR A 40 -0.86 -6.47 -0.02
C THR A 40 -1.83 -6.47 -1.19
N PRO A 41 -1.45 -5.96 -2.37
CA PRO A 41 -2.33 -6.03 -3.54
C PRO A 41 -2.59 -7.49 -3.93
N HIS A 42 -3.65 -7.71 -4.69
CA HIS A 42 -3.91 -8.99 -5.35
C HIS A 42 -2.68 -9.46 -6.15
N PHE A 43 -2.29 -10.71 -5.95
CA PHE A 43 -1.11 -11.30 -6.55
C PHE A 43 -1.42 -12.67 -7.14
N ASP A 44 -1.47 -12.72 -8.48
CA ASP A 44 -1.73 -13.92 -9.27
C ASP A 44 -0.47 -14.38 -10.04
N LEU A 45 -0.66 -15.30 -11.00
CA LEU A 45 0.44 -15.86 -11.79
C LEU A 45 1.12 -14.85 -12.73
N ASP A 46 0.43 -13.78 -13.11
CA ASP A 46 0.93 -12.75 -14.02
C ASP A 46 1.49 -11.53 -13.27
N SER A 47 1.35 -11.50 -11.93
CA SER A 47 1.90 -10.45 -11.07
C SER A 47 3.43 -10.49 -10.95
N ASP A 48 4.04 -9.31 -10.87
CA ASP A 48 5.49 -9.12 -10.70
C ASP A 48 5.81 -8.57 -9.30
N TRP A 49 6.58 -9.35 -8.53
CA TRP A 49 7.02 -8.94 -7.19
C TRP A 49 7.89 -7.66 -7.23
N GLY A 50 8.74 -7.51 -8.25
CA GLY A 50 9.56 -6.31 -8.40
C GLY A 50 8.71 -5.05 -8.61
N ARG A 51 7.58 -5.17 -9.32
CA ARG A 51 6.61 -4.08 -9.48
C ARG A 51 5.98 -3.69 -8.13
N VAL A 52 5.59 -4.66 -7.30
CA VAL A 52 5.00 -4.41 -5.98
C VAL A 52 5.99 -3.69 -5.06
N GLN A 53 7.24 -4.15 -5.00
CA GLN A 53 8.29 -3.51 -4.21
C GLN A 53 8.52 -2.07 -4.65
N LYS A 54 8.70 -1.85 -5.96
CA LYS A 54 8.89 -0.52 -6.53
C LYS A 54 7.70 0.41 -6.24
N LYS A 55 6.47 -0.08 -6.41
CA LYS A 55 5.25 0.71 -6.12
C LYS A 55 5.12 1.06 -4.64
N THR A 56 5.53 0.16 -3.76
CA THR A 56 5.57 0.41 -2.32
C THR A 56 6.58 1.51 -1.99
N GLU A 57 7.80 1.46 -2.55
CA GLU A 57 8.81 2.51 -2.37
C GLU A 57 8.38 3.86 -2.96
N GLU A 58 7.73 3.87 -4.13
CA GLU A 58 7.15 5.07 -4.75
C GLU A 58 6.12 5.71 -3.82
N LEU A 59 5.12 4.93 -3.36
CA LEU A 59 4.08 5.44 -2.48
C LEU A 59 4.63 5.89 -1.13
N GLN A 60 5.62 5.19 -0.56
CA GLN A 60 6.27 5.62 0.69
C GLN A 60 6.87 7.03 0.57
N LYS A 61 7.47 7.36 -0.58
CA LYS A 61 8.02 8.71 -0.83
C LYS A 61 6.92 9.77 -0.87
N GLU A 62 5.80 9.46 -1.52
CA GLU A 62 4.66 10.37 -1.60
C GLU A 62 4.01 10.60 -0.22
N LEU A 63 3.81 9.53 0.57
CA LEU A 63 3.32 9.64 1.96
C LEU A 63 4.26 10.50 2.81
N THR A 64 5.57 10.28 2.70
CA THR A 64 6.58 11.07 3.42
C THR A 64 6.54 12.54 3.00
N ALA A 65 6.42 12.82 1.70
CA ALA A 65 6.32 14.18 1.18
C ALA A 65 5.04 14.90 1.62
N ALA A 66 3.95 14.15 1.79
CA ALA A 66 2.67 14.64 2.32
C ALA A 66 2.65 14.78 3.85
N GLY A 67 3.71 14.34 4.56
CA GLY A 67 3.78 14.40 6.02
C GLY A 67 2.96 13.34 6.75
N ILE A 68 2.58 12.26 6.07
CA ILE A 68 1.79 11.15 6.63
C ILE A 68 2.76 10.13 7.23
N ALA A 69 2.76 9.99 8.56
CA ALA A 69 3.76 9.17 9.27
C ALA A 69 3.34 7.69 9.43
N VAL A 70 3.07 7.03 8.29
CA VAL A 70 2.93 5.57 8.19
C VAL A 70 4.07 4.98 7.37
N GLU A 71 4.65 3.90 7.88
CA GLU A 71 5.62 3.09 7.15
C GLU A 71 4.88 2.05 6.29
N LEU A 72 5.32 1.88 5.05
CA LEU A 72 4.84 0.84 4.16
C LEU A 72 5.86 -0.29 4.07
N VAL A 73 5.36 -1.52 4.16
CA VAL A 73 6.13 -2.72 3.83
C VAL A 73 5.45 -3.45 2.66
N ALA A 74 6.24 -3.94 1.71
CA ALA A 74 5.70 -4.69 0.59
C ALA A 74 5.18 -6.05 1.05
N GLY A 75 3.98 -6.42 0.60
CA GLY A 75 3.35 -7.72 0.80
C GLY A 75 2.54 -8.12 -0.44
N ALA A 76 1.78 -9.21 -0.34
CA ALA A 76 0.93 -9.70 -1.42
C ALA A 76 -0.24 -10.47 -0.83
N GLU A 77 -1.42 -10.30 -1.42
CA GLU A 77 -2.54 -11.23 -1.23
C GLU A 77 -2.46 -12.28 -2.34
N LEU A 78 -2.02 -13.50 -1.99
CA LEU A 78 -1.82 -14.57 -2.96
C LEU A 78 -3.16 -15.19 -3.35
N LEU A 79 -3.43 -15.24 -4.66
CA LEU A 79 -4.50 -16.07 -5.20
C LEU A 79 -4.11 -17.55 -5.04
N ILE A 80 -4.90 -18.31 -4.28
CA ILE A 80 -4.77 -19.76 -4.12
C ILE A 80 -6.02 -20.42 -4.69
N ASP A 81 -5.85 -21.31 -5.66
CA ASP A 81 -6.88 -22.19 -6.23
C ASP A 81 -6.90 -23.56 -5.53
#